data_AF-A0A820V4V6-F1
#
_entry.id   AF-A0A820V4V6-F1
#
_cell.length_a   1.000
_cell.length_b   1.000
_cell.length_c   1.000
_cell.angle_alpha   90.00
_cell.angle_beta   90.00
_cell.angle_gamma   90.00
#
_symmetry.space_group_name_H-M   'P 1'
#
loop_
_entity.id
_entity.type
_entity.pdbx_description
1 polymer ?
#
loop_
_entity_poly.entity_id
_entity_poly.type
_entity_poly.pdbx_seq_one_letter_code
_entity_poly.pdbx_strand_id
1 'polypeptide(L)'
;MNSKHLFLAIVLLVVVLVIRSTHGALLCELGYQPCGTQCYKPATGDQCFNNGLICGLGYQPCGTKCYKPATGDQCFNNGLICGLGYQPCGTQCYRPASGQQCFE
;
A
#
# COMPACT_ATOMS: atom_id res chain seq x y z
N MET A 1 46.44 -5.79 -20.14
CA MET A 1 45.06 -5.39 -19.81
C MET A 1 44.80 -4.04 -20.47
N ASN A 2 43.90 -3.97 -21.44
CA ASN A 2 43.78 -2.82 -22.36
C ASN A 2 43.00 -1.66 -21.70
N SER A 3 43.52 -0.43 -21.83
CA SER A 3 42.92 0.80 -21.27
C SER A 3 41.44 0.98 -21.66
N LYS A 4 41.05 0.50 -22.85
CA LYS A 4 39.66 0.50 -23.34
C LYS A 4 38.70 -0.34 -22.47
N HIS A 5 39.16 -1.50 -21.98
CA HIS A 5 38.34 -2.36 -21.10
C HIS A 5 38.21 -1.76 -19.69
N LEU A 6 39.26 -1.08 -19.21
CA LEU A 6 39.21 -0.36 -17.94
C LEU A 6 38.21 0.80 -17.99
N PHE A 7 38.23 1.56 -19.08
CA PHE A 7 37.29 2.68 -19.29
C PHE A 7 35.84 2.19 -19.36
N LEU A 8 35.58 1.11 -20.10
CA LEU A 8 34.25 0.52 -20.22
C LEU A 8 33.73 0.00 -18.86
N ALA A 9 34.60 -0.62 -18.06
CA ALA A 9 34.28 -1.11 -16.72
C ALA A 9 33.94 0.04 -15.76
N ILE A 10 34.69 1.14 -15.81
CA ILE A 10 34.41 2.35 -15.00
C ILE A 10 33.07 2.96 -15.40
N VAL A 11 32.79 3.09 -16.69
CA VAL A 11 31.50 3.63 -17.18
C VAL A 11 30.33 2.75 -16.73
N LEU A 12 30.45 1.42 -16.86
CA LEU A 12 29.43 0.48 -16.37
C LEU A 12 29.22 0.59 -14.86
N LEU A 13 30.29 0.72 -14.08
CA LEU A 13 30.21 0.85 -12.63
C LEU A 13 29.55 2.17 -12.22
N VAL A 14 29.89 3.27 -12.89
CA VAL A 14 29.24 4.58 -12.68
C VAL A 14 27.77 4.51 -13.07
N VAL A 15 27.42 3.92 -14.21
CA VAL A 15 26.01 3.75 -14.64
C VAL A 15 25.23 2.92 -13.63
N VAL A 16 25.78 1.80 -13.14
CA VAL A 16 25.15 0.98 -12.09
C VAL A 16 24.98 1.76 -10.78
N LEU A 17 25.97 2.57 -10.39
CA LEU A 17 25.87 3.43 -9.19
C LEU A 17 24.80 4.52 -9.36
N VAL A 18 24.71 5.15 -10.52
CA VAL A 18 23.71 6.18 -10.82
C VAL A 18 22.29 5.60 -10.85
N ILE A 19 22.09 4.43 -11.48
CA ILE A 19 20.78 3.76 -11.52
C ILE A 19 20.32 3.32 -10.12
N ARG A 20 21.25 2.97 -9.21
CA ARG A 20 20.92 2.62 -7.81
C ARG A 20 20.56 3.82 -6.93
N SER A 21 20.82 5.05 -7.40
CA SER A 21 20.76 6.27 -6.59
C SER A 21 19.59 7.19 -6.96
N THR A 22 18.47 6.65 -7.44
CA THR A 22 17.23 7.39 -7.63
C THR A 22 16.22 7.05 -6.53
N HIS A 23 16.62 7.21 -5.26
CA HIS A 23 15.64 7.38 -4.19
C HIS A 23 15.31 8.86 -4.15
N GLY A 24 14.35 9.28 -4.98
CA GLY A 24 13.86 10.67 -4.95
C GLY A 24 13.45 11.02 -3.52
N ALA A 25 14.05 12.08 -2.97
CA ALA A 25 13.69 12.55 -1.65
C ALA A 25 12.24 13.05 -1.68
N LEU A 26 11.36 12.41 -0.90
CA LEU A 26 9.99 12.88 -0.73
C LEU A 26 10.00 14.12 0.18
N LEU A 27 9.58 15.27 -0.35
CA LEU A 27 9.43 16.51 0.40
C LEU A 27 7.97 16.65 0.85
N CYS A 28 7.75 16.66 2.16
CA CYS A 28 6.45 16.91 2.77
C CYS A 28 6.40 18.32 3.37
N GLU A 29 5.25 18.98 3.25
CA GLU A 29 5.01 20.28 3.90
C GLU A 29 5.05 20.17 5.44
N LEU A 30 5.20 21.31 6.12
CA LEU A 30 5.24 21.36 7.58
C LEU A 30 3.95 20.75 8.18
N GLY A 31 4.11 19.78 9.08
CA GLY A 31 3.00 19.07 9.70
C GLY A 31 2.52 17.84 8.94
N TYR A 32 3.09 17.54 7.77
CA TYR A 32 2.91 16.26 7.08
C TYR A 32 4.08 15.32 7.35
N GLN A 33 3.81 14.01 7.29
CA GLN A 33 4.78 12.93 7.44
C GLN A 33 4.80 12.05 6.19
N PRO A 34 5.96 11.46 5.83
CA PRO A 34 6.06 10.57 4.69
C PRO A 34 5.41 9.20 4.97
N CYS A 35 4.77 8.65 3.95
CA CYS A 35 4.22 7.29 3.88
C CYS A 35 4.52 6.71 2.50
N GLY A 36 5.66 6.05 2.36
CA GLY A 36 6.15 5.60 1.04
C GLY A 36 6.48 6.78 0.14
N THR A 37 5.71 6.92 -0.94
CA THR A 37 5.86 7.99 -1.94
C THR A 37 4.87 9.15 -1.74
N GLN A 38 4.08 9.11 -0.66
CA GLN A 38 3.03 10.08 -0.38
C GLN A 38 3.24 10.74 0.99
N CYS A 39 2.66 11.92 1.21
CA CYS A 39 2.67 12.59 2.50
C CYS A 39 1.26 12.54 3.12
N TYR A 40 1.17 12.35 4.44
CA TYR A 40 -0.08 12.37 5.19
C TYR A 40 0.00 13.29 6.40
N LYS A 41 -1.14 13.71 6.95
CA LYS A 41 -1.19 14.63 8.09
C LYS A 41 -1.70 13.90 9.34
N PRO A 42 -0.82 13.50 10.28
CA PRO A 42 -1.25 12.79 11.49
C PRO A 42 -2.25 13.59 12.33
N ALA A 43 -2.15 14.93 12.29
CA ALA A 43 -3.03 15.82 13.05
C ALA A 43 -4.50 15.77 12.63
N THR A 44 -4.81 15.31 11.41
CA THR A 44 -6.20 15.07 10.96
C THR A 44 -6.71 13.68 11.31
N GLY A 45 -5.89 12.87 11.99
CA GLY A 45 -6.19 11.49 12.36
C GLY A 45 -5.85 10.47 11.27
N ASP A 46 -5.15 10.89 10.22
CA ASP A 46 -4.63 9.97 9.20
C ASP A 46 -3.48 9.14 9.76
N GLN A 47 -3.42 7.88 9.34
CA GLN A 47 -2.42 6.90 9.74
C GLN A 47 -1.79 6.25 8.52
N CYS A 48 -0.46 6.10 8.53
CA CYS A 48 0.27 5.38 7.51
C CYS A 48 0.41 3.90 7.89
N PHE A 49 0.11 3.02 6.93
CA PHE A 49 0.26 1.58 7.00
C PHE A 49 1.18 1.09 5.88
N ASN A 50 2.03 0.12 6.20
CA ASN A 50 2.92 -0.58 5.25
C ASN A 50 3.71 0.34 4.30
N ASN A 51 4.09 1.54 4.76
CA ASN A 51 4.83 2.53 3.98
C ASN A 51 4.21 2.83 2.59
N GLY A 52 2.89 2.98 2.53
CA GLY A 52 2.25 3.41 1.27
C GLY A 52 0.73 3.48 1.29
N LEU A 53 0.08 2.95 2.33
CA LEU A 53 -1.37 3.06 2.49
C LEU A 53 -1.70 4.04 3.61
N ILE A 54 -2.37 5.14 3.27
CA ILE A 54 -2.82 6.14 4.24
C ILE A 54 -4.31 5.90 4.49
N CYS A 55 -4.69 5.63 5.75
CA CYS A 55 -6.08 5.50 6.15
C CYS A 55 -6.46 6.62 7.11
N GLY A 56 -7.65 7.20 6.92
CA GLY A 56 -8.18 8.23 7.81
C GLY A 56 -8.58 7.69 9.18
N LEU A 57 -8.96 8.60 10.07
CA LEU A 57 -9.32 8.26 11.44
C LEU A 57 -10.40 7.17 11.53
N GLY A 58 -10.10 6.12 12.30
CA GLY A 58 -11.02 5.00 12.52
C GLY A 58 -11.12 4.02 11.34
N TYR A 59 -10.36 4.22 10.28
CA TYR A 59 -10.16 3.23 9.24
C TYR A 59 -8.97 2.32 9.57
N GLN A 60 -8.99 1.10 9.03
CA GLN A 60 -7.96 0.08 9.17
C GLN A 60 -7.57 -0.45 7.79
N PRO A 61 -6.34 -0.97 7.61
CA PRO A 61 -5.90 -1.52 6.34
C PRO A 61 -6.54 -2.89 6.07
N CYS A 62 -6.88 -3.15 4.81
CA CYS A 62 -7.26 -4.43 4.24
C CYS A 62 -6.57 -4.56 2.88
N GLY A 63 -5.39 -5.16 2.87
CA GLY A 63 -4.51 -5.18 1.69
C GLY A 63 -4.07 -3.76 1.32
N THR A 64 -4.50 -3.32 0.14
CA THR A 64 -4.20 -1.97 -0.41
C THR A 64 -5.35 -0.98 -0.22
N LYS A 65 -6.37 -1.33 0.57
CA LYS A 65 -7.56 -0.51 0.81
C LYS A 65 -7.73 -0.24 2.29
N CYS A 66 -8.47 0.81 2.62
CA CYS A 66 -8.89 1.12 3.98
C CYS A 66 -10.36 0.74 4.16
N TYR A 67 -10.71 0.15 5.30
CA TYR A 67 -12.09 -0.15 5.67
C TYR A 67 -12.41 0.39 7.07
N LYS A 68 -13.69 0.55 7.42
CA LYS A 68 -14.09 1.12 8.71
C LYS A 68 -14.78 0.05 9.56
N PRO A 69 -14.08 -0.60 10.53
CA PRO A 69 -14.69 -1.63 11.36
C PRO A 69 -15.96 -1.16 12.10
N ALA A 70 -16.00 0.13 12.47
CA ALA A 70 -17.11 0.72 13.20
C ALA A 70 -18.45 0.74 12.43
N THR A 71 -18.43 0.63 11.09
CA THR A 71 -19.66 0.51 10.28
C THR A 71 -20.10 -0.94 10.09
N GLY A 72 -19.39 -1.90 10.71
CA GLY A 72 -19.64 -3.34 10.58
C GLY A 72 -18.95 -3.96 9.36
N ASP A 73 -18.09 -3.22 8.67
CA ASP A 73 -17.25 -3.76 7.61
C ASP A 73 -16.19 -4.71 8.19
N GLN A 74 -15.94 -5.81 7.50
CA GLN A 74 -14.95 -6.81 7.85
C GLN A 74 -13.98 -7.02 6.70
N CYS A 75 -12.69 -7.16 7.03
CA CYS A 75 -11.65 -7.52 6.08
C CYS A 75 -11.43 -9.04 6.07
N PHE A 76 -11.46 -9.63 4.88
CA PHE A 76 -11.18 -11.03 4.61
C PHE A 76 -9.98 -11.13 3.66
N ASN A 77 -9.13 -12.15 3.90
CA ASN A 77 -7.98 -12.50 3.07
C ASN A 77 -7.08 -11.30 2.69
N ASN A 78 -6.99 -10.31 3.58
CA ASN A 78 -6.20 -9.09 3.39
C ASN A 78 -6.47 -8.37 2.04
N GLY A 79 -7.74 -8.29 1.60
CA GLY A 79 -8.08 -7.57 0.38
C GLY A 79 -9.57 -7.51 0.01
N LEU A 80 -10.39 -8.39 0.58
CA LEU A 80 -11.84 -8.39 0.40
C LEU A 80 -12.51 -7.73 1.60
N ILE A 81 -13.25 -6.65 1.37
CA ILE A 81 -14.01 -5.97 2.41
C ILE A 81 -15.48 -6.32 2.21
N CYS A 82 -16.10 -6.94 3.22
CA CYS A 82 -17.53 -7.22 3.21
C CYS A 82 -18.24 -6.45 4.31
N GLY A 83 -19.41 -5.91 4.00
CA GLY A 83 -20.25 -5.22 4.97
C GLY A 83 -20.87 -6.18 5.99
N LEU A 84 -21.52 -5.61 7.01
CA LEU A 84 -22.12 -6.38 8.09
C LEU A 84 -23.08 -7.47 7.58
N GLY A 85 -22.85 -8.70 8.04
CA GLY A 85 -23.67 -9.86 7.71
C GLY A 85 -23.40 -10.49 6.34
N TYR A 86 -22.40 -9.98 5.61
CA TYR A 86 -21.87 -10.64 4.42
C TYR A 86 -20.67 -11.54 4.78
N GLN A 87 -20.49 -12.61 4.01
CA GLN A 87 -19.40 -13.58 4.10
C GLN A 87 -18.61 -13.62 2.80
N PRO A 88 -17.31 -13.98 2.82
CA PRO A 88 -16.52 -14.13 1.62
C PRO A 88 -16.90 -15.38 0.83
N CYS A 89 -16.91 -15.27 -0.50
CA CYS A 89 -17.02 -16.35 -1.48
C CYS A 89 -16.03 -16.05 -2.62
N GLY A 90 -14.86 -16.69 -2.58
CA GLY A 90 -13.72 -16.28 -3.40
C GLY A 90 -13.38 -14.78 -3.25
N THR A 91 -13.58 -14.01 -4.32
CA THR A 91 -13.32 -12.55 -4.36
C THR A 91 -14.57 -11.69 -4.18
N GLN A 92 -15.71 -12.30 -3.82
CA GLN A 92 -16.99 -11.63 -3.68
C GLN A 92 -17.54 -11.79 -2.27
N CYS A 93 -18.47 -10.91 -1.90
CA CYS A 93 -19.20 -11.00 -0.66
C CYS A 93 -20.63 -11.49 -0.95
N TYR A 94 -21.11 -12.46 -0.20
CA TYR A 94 -22.49 -12.94 -0.28
C TYR A 94 -23.16 -12.89 1.09
N ARG A 95 -24.48 -12.83 1.13
CA ARG A 95 -25.27 -12.75 2.36
C ARG A 95 -26.13 -13.99 2.52
N PRO A 96 -25.71 -14.98 3.34
CA PRO A 96 -26.46 -16.21 3.57
C PRO A 96 -27.88 -15.95 4.05
N ALA A 97 -28.06 -14.93 4.90
CA ALA A 97 -29.36 -14.53 5.43
C ALA A 97 -30.38 -14.07 4.36
N SER A 98 -29.92 -13.75 3.15
CA SER A 98 -30.78 -13.40 2.01
C SER A 98 -31.05 -14.57 1.06
N GLY A 99 -30.60 -15.78 1.41
CA GLY A 99 -30.72 -16.98 0.57
C GLY A 99 -29.63 -17.12 -0.49
N GLN A 100 -28.61 -16.26 -0.49
CA GLN A 100 -27.46 -16.42 -1.37
C GLN A 100 -26.60 -17.60 -0.93
N GLN A 101 -26.11 -18.37 -1.90
CA GLN A 101 -25.21 -19.49 -1.69
C GLN A 101 -23.91 -19.26 -2.44
N CYS A 102 -22.80 -19.65 -1.83
CA CYS A 102 -21.49 -19.69 -2.45
C CYS A 102 -21.27 -21.09 -3.03
N PHE A 103 -20.86 -21.17 -4.29
CA PHE A 103 -20.43 -22.40 -4.93
C PHE A 103 -18.97 -22.21 -5.36
N GLU A 104 -18.07 -22.98 -4.76
CA GLU A 104 -16.62 -23.00 -5.08
C GLU A 104 -16.25 -24.19 -5.96
#